data_AF-S9SXB1-F1
#
_entry.id   AF-S9SXB1-F1
#
_cell.length_a   1.000
_cell.length_b   1.000
_cell.length_c   1.000
_cell.angle_alpha   90.00
_cell.angle_beta   90.00
_cell.angle_gamma   90.00
#
_symmetry.space_group_name_H-M   'P 1'
#
loop_
_entity.id
_entity.type
_entity.pdbx_description
1 polymer ?
#
loop_
_entity_poly.entity_id
_entity_poly.type
_entity_poly.pdbx_seq_one_letter_code
_entity_poly.pdbx_strand_id
1 'polypeptide(L)'
;MPQLPVPEPHPSKSTIQRSTSVRLARIMDSNHPLCREDIVWALNVIKQQLTDHPDKWAMLEPNQLVRRFHSYAEISSLLVYSSSYGQESDRIRKYLAELVSGLYE
;
A
#
# COMPACT_ATOMS: atom_id res chain seq x y z
N MET A 1 17.96 -34.74 -28.04
CA MET A 1 17.11 -33.55 -28.20
C MET A 1 17.52 -32.53 -27.14
N PRO A 2 17.71 -31.24 -27.47
CA PRO A 2 18.04 -30.23 -26.47
C PRO A 2 16.84 -30.00 -25.55
N GLN A 3 17.06 -30.05 -24.23
CA GLN A 3 16.03 -29.78 -23.23
C GLN A 3 15.66 -28.29 -23.27
N LEU A 4 14.36 -28.00 -23.42
CA LEU A 4 13.83 -26.65 -23.27
C LEU A 4 14.10 -26.15 -21.83
N PRO A 5 14.34 -24.85 -21.61
CA PRO A 5 14.47 -24.31 -20.27
C PRO A 5 13.15 -24.52 -19.52
N VAL A 6 13.23 -25.10 -18.33
CA VAL A 6 12.09 -25.18 -17.39
C VAL A 6 11.64 -23.74 -17.10
N PRO A 7 10.36 -23.38 -17.30
CA PRO A 7 9.90 -22.04 -16.95
C PRO A 7 10.07 -21.86 -15.44
N GLU A 8 10.84 -20.86 -15.03
CA GLU A 8 10.90 -20.44 -13.62
C GLU A 8 9.46 -20.20 -13.11
N PRO A 9 9.12 -20.63 -11.88
CA PRO A 9 7.78 -20.44 -11.36
C PRO A 9 7.53 -18.95 -11.22
N HIS A 10 6.78 -18.37 -12.16
CA HIS A 10 6.24 -17.03 -12.01
C HIS A 10 5.44 -16.99 -10.71
N PRO A 11 5.69 -16.02 -9.81
CA PRO A 11 4.96 -15.94 -8.56
C PRO A 11 3.47 -15.79 -8.86
N SER A 12 2.69 -16.81 -8.50
CA SER A 12 1.24 -16.79 -8.60
C SER A 12 0.68 -15.61 -7.80
N LYS A 13 -0.35 -14.95 -8.35
CA LYS A 13 -0.99 -13.75 -7.75
C LYS A 13 -1.34 -13.91 -6.27
N SER A 14 -1.67 -15.14 -5.84
CA SER A 14 -1.94 -15.53 -4.45
C SER A 14 -0.72 -15.43 -3.51
N THR A 15 0.48 -15.71 -4.01
CA THR A 15 1.75 -15.58 -3.26
C THR A 15 2.15 -14.12 -3.10
N ILE A 16 1.89 -13.31 -4.13
CA ILE A 16 2.10 -11.85 -4.12
C ILE A 16 1.12 -11.18 -3.14
N GLN A 17 -0.15 -11.60 -3.11
CA GLN A 17 -1.12 -11.12 -2.13
C GLN A 17 -0.74 -11.43 -0.68
N ARG A 18 -0.22 -12.65 -0.42
CA ARG A 18 0.23 -13.03 0.92
C ARG A 18 1.45 -12.19 1.36
N SER A 19 2.37 -11.89 0.44
CA SER A 19 3.52 -11.04 0.76
C SER A 19 3.14 -9.57 0.95
N THR A 20 2.14 -9.05 0.23
CA THR A 20 1.60 -7.70 0.44
C THR A 20 0.94 -7.57 1.81
N SER A 21 0.11 -8.53 2.22
CA SER A 21 -0.55 -8.49 3.53
C SER A 21 0.44 -8.55 4.69
N VAL A 22 1.49 -9.38 4.58
CA VAL A 22 2.55 -9.49 5.60
C VAL A 22 3.34 -8.19 5.70
N ARG A 23 3.69 -7.57 4.57
CA ARG A 23 4.42 -6.31 4.58
C ARG A 23 3.56 -5.16 5.11
N LEU A 24 2.29 -5.10 4.71
CA LEU A 24 1.34 -4.10 5.24
C LEU A 24 1.16 -4.25 6.76
N ALA A 25 1.03 -5.48 7.26
CA ALA A 25 0.91 -5.75 8.69
C ALA A 25 2.13 -5.25 9.47
N ARG A 26 3.34 -5.44 8.93
CA ARG A 26 4.57 -4.90 9.53
C ARG A 26 4.59 -3.37 9.54
N ILE A 27 4.15 -2.72 8.46
CA ILE A 27 4.07 -1.25 8.36
C ILE A 27 3.09 -0.68 9.39
N MET A 28 2.00 -1.39 9.64
CA MET A 28 0.98 -1.04 10.62
C MET A 28 1.38 -1.33 12.06
N ASP A 29 2.46 -2.09 12.30
CA ASP A 29 2.99 -2.35 13.64
C ASP A 29 3.65 -1.07 14.21
N SER A 30 3.23 -0.65 15.39
CA SER A 30 3.77 0.51 16.10
C SER A 30 5.20 0.29 16.60
N ASN A 31 5.61 -0.97 16.82
CA ASN A 31 6.97 -1.32 17.24
C ASN A 31 7.96 -1.38 16.05
N HIS A 32 7.47 -1.38 14.80
CA HIS A 32 8.33 -1.38 13.61
C HIS A 32 8.71 0.06 13.23
N PRO A 33 10.00 0.43 13.12
CA PRO A 33 10.40 1.76 12.69
C PRO A 33 9.95 1.99 11.23
N LEU A 34 9.12 3.01 11.04
CA LEU A 34 8.59 3.32 9.71
C LEU A 34 9.66 3.98 8.84
N CYS A 35 10.06 3.30 7.78
CA CYS A 35 11.05 3.80 6.81
C CYS A 35 10.38 4.37 5.56
N ARG A 36 11.13 5.20 4.81
CA ARG A 36 10.67 5.81 3.56
C ARG A 36 10.21 4.76 2.53
N GLU A 37 10.97 3.67 2.40
CA GLU A 37 10.72 2.60 1.45
C GLU A 37 9.39 1.91 1.72
N ASP A 38 9.00 1.78 2.99
CA ASP A 38 7.75 1.17 3.39
C ASP A 38 6.56 2.06 3.02
N ILE A 39 6.68 3.37 3.23
CA ILE A 39 5.66 4.34 2.86
C ILE A 39 5.48 4.37 1.33
N VAL A 40 6.59 4.48 0.58
CA VAL A 40 6.57 4.48 -0.89
C VAL A 40 5.96 3.18 -1.43
N TRP A 41 6.33 2.04 -0.84
CA TRP A 41 5.76 0.76 -1.21
C TRP A 41 4.25 0.72 -0.96
N ALA A 42 3.77 1.19 0.19
CA ALA A 42 2.34 1.21 0.52
C ALA A 42 1.53 2.10 -0.45
N LEU A 43 2.03 3.31 -0.77
CA LEU A 43 1.40 4.18 -1.76
C LEU A 43 1.34 3.54 -3.15
N ASN A 44 2.41 2.84 -3.55
CA ASN A 44 2.43 2.14 -4.83
C ASN A 44 1.40 0.99 -4.89
N VAL A 45 1.23 0.24 -3.79
CA VAL A 45 0.20 -0.81 -3.71
C VAL A 45 -1.20 -0.22 -3.87
N ILE A 46 -1.50 0.91 -3.21
CA ILE A 46 -2.80 1.58 -3.34
C ILE A 46 -3.02 2.07 -4.78
N LYS A 47 -2.00 2.64 -5.41
CA LYS A 47 -2.04 3.05 -6.81
C LYS A 47 -2.30 1.84 -7.73
N GLN A 48 -1.64 0.71 -7.48
CA GLN A 48 -1.87 -0.51 -8.25
C GLN A 48 -3.29 -1.04 -8.06
N GLN A 49 -3.83 -1.01 -6.84
CA GLN A 49 -5.23 -1.38 -6.57
C GLN A 49 -6.23 -0.50 -7.34
N LEU A 50 -5.93 0.79 -7.53
CA LEU A 50 -6.74 1.69 -8.36
C LEU A 50 -6.71 1.30 -9.84
N THR A 51 -5.53 0.94 -10.35
CA THR A 51 -5.36 0.51 -11.75
C THR A 51 -5.99 -0.86 -12.03
N ASP A 52 -5.82 -1.81 -11.10
CA ASP A 52 -6.25 -3.21 -11.28
C ASP A 52 -7.76 -3.39 -11.04
N HIS A 53 -8.36 -2.54 -10.21
CA HIS A 53 -9.76 -2.64 -9.80
C HIS A 53 -10.49 -1.28 -9.86
N PRO A 54 -10.51 -0.59 -11.01
CA PRO A 54 -11.10 0.74 -11.12
C PRO A 54 -12.58 0.78 -10.72
N ASP A 55 -13.32 -0.31 -10.97
CA ASP A 55 -14.75 -0.43 -10.60
C ASP A 55 -14.98 -0.37 -9.09
N LYS A 56 -14.07 -0.95 -8.28
CA LYS A 56 -14.16 -0.90 -6.82
C LYS A 56 -13.99 0.51 -6.28
N TRP A 57 -13.22 1.35 -6.98
CA TRP A 57 -13.01 2.74 -6.62
C TRP A 57 -14.16 3.63 -7.11
N ALA A 58 -14.76 3.31 -8.25
CA ALA A 58 -15.94 3.98 -8.78
C ALA A 58 -17.19 3.74 -7.92
N MET A 59 -17.28 2.60 -7.24
CA MET A 59 -18.37 2.26 -6.31
C MET A 59 -18.25 2.92 -4.93
N LEU A 60 -17.16 3.64 -4.65
CA LEU A 60 -17.01 4.32 -3.35
C LEU A 60 -17.93 5.54 -3.26
N GLU A 61 -18.54 5.71 -2.10
CA GLU A 61 -19.25 6.94 -1.77
C GLU A 61 -18.29 8.16 -1.90
N PRO A 62 -18.76 9.31 -2.41
CA PRO A 62 -17.91 10.49 -2.64
C PRO A 62 -17.09 10.91 -1.41
N ASN A 63 -17.68 10.83 -0.21
CA ASN A 63 -17.00 11.15 1.05
C ASN A 63 -15.88 10.16 1.42
N GLN A 64 -15.95 8.91 0.95
CA GLN A 64 -14.90 7.92 1.16
C GLN A 64 -13.75 8.15 0.17
N LEU A 65 -14.07 8.44 -1.09
CA LEU A 65 -13.08 8.76 -2.11
C LEU A 65 -12.26 10.00 -1.72
N VAL A 66 -12.92 11.07 -1.27
CA VAL A 66 -12.24 12.31 -0.83
C VAL A 66 -11.33 12.04 0.38
N ARG A 67 -11.77 11.25 1.37
CA ARG A 67 -10.95 10.90 2.54
C ARG A 67 -9.73 10.06 2.18
N ARG A 68 -9.90 9.08 1.29
CA ARG A 68 -8.78 8.27 0.77
C ARG A 68 -7.81 9.14 -0.02
N PHE A 69 -8.31 9.99 -0.91
CA PHE A 69 -7.46 10.91 -1.67
C PHE A 69 -6.67 11.87 -0.75
N HIS A 70 -7.35 12.49 0.22
CA HIS A 70 -6.71 13.35 1.21
C HIS A 70 -5.61 12.61 1.97
N SER A 71 -5.89 11.41 2.47
CA SER A 71 -4.89 10.56 3.15
C SER A 71 -3.68 10.24 2.26
N TYR A 72 -3.92 9.90 0.99
CA TYR A 72 -2.85 9.64 0.03
C TYR A 72 -1.98 10.89 -0.22
N ALA A 73 -2.63 12.03 -0.42
CA ALA A 73 -1.95 13.30 -0.65
C ALA A 73 -1.12 13.72 0.56
N GLU A 74 -1.65 13.56 1.79
CA GLU A 74 -0.93 13.95 2.99
C GLU A 74 0.31 13.11 3.26
N ILE A 75 0.23 11.79 3.07
CA ILE A 75 1.41 10.93 3.16
C ILE A 75 2.43 11.32 2.07
N SER A 76 1.97 11.63 0.86
CA SER A 76 2.84 12.06 -0.25
C SER A 76 3.54 13.38 0.05
N SER A 77 2.83 14.36 0.62
CA SER A 77 3.39 15.62 1.10
C SER A 77 4.43 15.39 2.19
N LEU A 78 4.13 14.55 3.18
CA LEU A 78 5.07 14.18 4.24
C LEU A 78 6.35 13.53 3.69
N LEU A 79 6.23 12.70 2.64
CA LEU A 79 7.40 12.13 1.95
C LEU A 79 8.31 13.18 1.31
N VAL A 80 7.73 14.26 0.79
CA VAL A 80 8.48 15.34 0.12
C VAL A 80 9.10 16.30 1.14
N TYR A 81 8.38 16.63 2.20
CA TYR A 81 8.78 17.71 3.12
C TYR A 81 9.47 17.23 4.41
N SER A 82 9.33 15.97 4.80
CA SER A 82 9.89 15.48 6.06
C SER A 82 11.24 14.79 5.90
N SER A 83 12.21 15.21 6.72
CA SER A 83 13.49 14.52 6.91
C SER A 83 13.45 13.47 8.02
N SER A 84 12.38 13.44 8.83
CA SER A 84 12.24 12.52 9.98
C SER A 84 10.84 11.90 10.02
N TYR A 85 10.71 10.71 9.45
CA TYR A 85 9.46 9.94 9.41
C TYR A 85 9.09 9.30 10.75
N GLY A 86 10.04 9.20 11.69
CA GLY A 86 9.82 8.57 12.99
C GLY A 86 8.81 9.32 13.85
N GLN A 87 8.85 10.66 13.86
CA GLN A 87 7.93 11.49 14.65
C GLN A 87 6.51 11.49 14.07
N GLU A 88 6.38 11.47 12.74
CA GLU A 88 5.08 11.44 12.07
C GLU A 88 4.58 10.00 11.83
N SER A 89 5.29 8.97 12.32
CA SER A 89 5.03 7.57 11.97
C SER A 89 3.62 7.12 12.35
N ASP A 90 3.12 7.50 13.53
CA ASP A 90 1.76 7.19 13.94
C ASP A 90 0.70 7.89 13.10
N ARG A 91 0.97 9.13 12.69
CA ARG A 91 0.09 9.89 11.80
C ARG A 91 0.04 9.26 10.41
N ILE A 92 1.18 8.82 9.88
CA ILE A 92 1.27 8.13 8.60
C ILE A 92 0.54 6.79 8.67
N ARG A 93 0.72 6.01 9.75
CA ARG A 93 -0.03 4.76 9.96
C ARG A 93 -1.53 4.99 10.01
N LYS A 94 -2.00 6.07 10.63
CA LYS A 94 -3.43 6.43 10.64
C LYS A 94 -3.96 6.69 9.24
N TYR A 95 -3.28 7.49 8.43
CA TYR A 95 -3.68 7.74 7.04
C TYR A 95 -3.62 6.48 6.18
N LEU A 96 -2.61 5.62 6.40
CA LEU A 96 -2.53 4.32 5.74
C LEU A 96 -3.69 3.42 6.13
N ALA A 97 -4.08 3.38 7.40
CA ALA A 97 -5.24 2.64 7.88
C ALA A 97 -6.52 3.09 7.17
N GLU A 98 -6.74 4.41 7.03
CA GLU A 98 -7.89 4.96 6.32
C GLU A 98 -7.90 4.56 4.84
N LEU A 99 -6.72 4.53 4.21
CA LEU A 99 -6.56 4.09 2.82
C LEU A 99 -6.88 2.60 2.62
N VAL A 100 -6.50 1.75 3.55
CA VAL A 100 -6.69 0.29 3.45
C VAL A 100 -8.01 -0.20 4.05
N SER A 101 -8.68 0.61 4.87
CA SER A 101 -9.98 0.25 5.43
C SER A 101 -11.01 0.07 4.30
N GLY A 102 -11.67 -1.09 4.28
CA GLY A 102 -12.62 -1.47 3.23
C GLY A 102 -12.00 -1.92 1.90
N LEU A 103 -10.67 -2.13 1.80
CA LEU A 103 -10.03 -2.79 0.63
C LEU A 103 -9.85 -4.32 0.84
N TYR A 104 -9.90 -4.80 2.08
CA TYR A 104 -9.67 -6.19 2.47
C TYR A 104 -10.90 -6.87 3.10
N GLU A 105 -12.09 -6.28 2.98
CA GLU A 105 -13.37 -6.94 3.28
C GLU A 105 -13.91 -7.69 2.05
#